data_AF-A0A553FTC6-F1
#
_entry.id   AF-A0A553FTC6-F1
#
_cell.length_a   1.000
_cell.length_b   1.000
_cell.length_c   1.000
_cell.angle_alpha   90.00
_cell.angle_beta   90.00
_cell.angle_gamma   90.00
#
_symmetry.space_group_name_H-M   'P 1'
#
loop_
_entity.id
_entity.type
_entity.pdbx_description
1 polymer ?
#
loop_
_entity_poly.entity_id
_entity_poly.type
_entity_poly.pdbx_seq_one_letter_code
_entity_poly.pdbx_strand_id
1 'polypeptide(L)'
;MKSFYFRLLPFVVIIAASCASSGSVQSKLTSITDTVAIKHISPQVIKPRKVKLFFVHPHATRLTAALFVPGRPGSELYEQIYNDLKRLYSFRKYKPLWIHDRGPKPVFNELIRQWNMAESHGMDKEDYYFSTLLERVESLSFLDASVAELIQLDLDITANYLLFNYHIVNGRISPDKLNGHWFSDRKPIDLAKWLSTVNKPSTSTRYFNRLLPKRTEYKQMVAYLSFYRKIEKRGGWPGIPYKMLK
;
A
#
# COMPACT_ATOMS: atom_id res chain seq x y z
N MET A 1 20.63 26.91 17.19
CA MET A 1 19.25 26.39 17.35
C MET A 1 19.11 25.14 16.51
N LYS A 2 18.36 24.17 17.04
CA LYS A 2 18.46 22.72 16.87
C LYS A 2 18.35 22.18 15.42
N SER A 3 19.34 21.37 15.06
CA SER A 3 19.31 20.30 14.07
C SER A 3 18.86 19.01 14.78
N PHE A 4 17.99 18.19 14.17
CA PHE A 4 17.72 16.84 14.65
C PHE A 4 17.70 15.86 13.47
N TYR A 5 18.73 15.02 13.44
CA TYR A 5 18.89 13.88 12.55
C TYR A 5 18.16 12.65 13.10
N PHE A 6 17.42 12.02 12.18
CA PHE A 6 17.29 10.59 11.91
C PHE A 6 17.26 9.54 13.05
N ARG A 7 16.12 8.83 13.07
CA ARG A 7 15.88 7.48 13.60
C ARG A 7 16.78 6.43 12.94
N LEU A 8 17.34 5.52 13.75
CA LEU A 8 17.74 4.17 13.36
C LEU A 8 17.40 3.22 14.53
N LEU A 9 16.43 2.33 14.32
CA LEU A 9 16.29 1.09 15.11
C LEU A 9 16.53 -0.08 14.15
N PRO A 10 17.51 -0.96 14.40
CA PRO A 10 17.67 -2.15 13.60
C PRO A 10 16.75 -3.27 14.11
N PHE A 11 16.11 -3.93 13.15
CA PHE A 11 15.63 -5.30 13.23
C PHE A 11 16.74 -6.24 13.71
N VAL A 12 16.47 -7.08 14.71
CA VAL A 12 17.18 -8.36 14.89
C VAL A 12 16.17 -9.44 15.24
N VAL A 13 15.92 -10.31 14.26
CA VAL A 13 15.37 -11.65 14.43
C VAL A 13 16.57 -12.57 14.66
N ILE A 14 16.61 -13.28 15.79
CA ILE A 14 17.50 -14.44 15.96
C ILE A 14 16.62 -15.66 16.22
N ILE A 15 16.75 -16.63 15.32
CA ILE A 15 16.32 -18.02 15.47
C ILE A 15 17.53 -18.79 16.03
N ALA A 16 17.34 -19.57 17.08
CA ALA A 16 18.15 -20.75 17.44
C ALA A 16 17.26 -21.67 18.29
N ALA A 17 16.80 -22.82 17.78
CA ALA A 17 17.51 -24.09 17.62
C ALA A 17 17.73 -24.85 18.94
N SER A 18 16.93 -25.91 19.06
CA SER A 18 17.06 -27.14 19.86
C SER A 18 18.43 -27.47 20.45
N CYS A 19 18.47 -27.84 21.73
CA CYS A 19 19.24 -29.00 22.19
C CYS A 19 18.71 -29.51 23.54
N ALA A 20 18.45 -30.81 23.61
CA ALA A 20 18.12 -31.54 24.83
C ALA A 20 19.42 -31.96 25.54
N SER A 21 19.51 -31.80 26.85
CA SER A 21 20.17 -32.77 27.75
C SER A 21 19.90 -32.46 29.21
N SER A 22 19.72 -33.54 29.95
CA SER A 22 19.55 -33.71 31.38
C SER A 22 20.72 -33.21 32.22
N GLY A 23 20.46 -32.70 33.42
CA GLY A 23 21.50 -32.53 34.44
C GLY A 23 21.06 -31.66 35.61
N SER A 24 20.62 -32.30 36.69
CA SER A 24 20.56 -31.74 38.03
C SER A 24 21.93 -31.24 38.48
N VAL A 25 22.08 -30.00 38.95
CA VAL A 25 22.96 -29.64 40.08
C VAL A 25 22.50 -28.29 40.64
N GLN A 26 22.16 -28.32 41.92
CA GLN A 26 21.90 -27.16 42.78
C GLN A 26 23.22 -26.42 43.10
N SER A 27 23.10 -25.13 43.40
CA SER A 27 23.93 -24.33 44.31
C SER A 27 24.84 -23.26 43.69
N LYS A 28 24.89 -22.15 44.44
CA LYS A 28 25.73 -20.96 44.31
C LYS A 28 25.36 -19.96 43.22
N LEU A 29 24.57 -18.97 43.64
CA LEU A 29 25.04 -17.58 43.68
C LEU A 29 24.18 -16.82 44.70
N THR A 30 24.67 -16.81 45.94
CA THR A 30 24.27 -15.86 46.96
C THR A 30 24.82 -14.47 46.63
N SER A 31 23.99 -13.48 46.93
CA SER A 31 24.30 -12.10 47.28
C SER A 31 24.86 -11.19 46.19
N ILE A 32 23.93 -10.53 45.48
CA ILE A 32 23.91 -9.06 45.48
C ILE A 32 22.49 -8.63 45.86
N THR A 33 22.34 -8.25 47.12
CA THR A 33 21.19 -7.49 47.60
C THR A 33 21.41 -6.04 47.22
N ASP A 34 20.60 -5.54 46.27
CA ASP A 34 20.23 -4.13 46.29
C ASP A 34 18.72 -4.03 46.06
N THR A 35 18.09 -3.50 47.10
CA THR A 35 16.67 -3.38 47.30
C THR A 35 16.11 -2.30 46.38
N VAL A 36 15.39 -2.71 45.33
CA VAL A 36 14.35 -1.87 44.71
C VAL A 36 13.03 -2.58 44.92
N ALA A 37 12.14 -1.95 45.68
CA ALA A 37 10.83 -2.46 46.05
C ALA A 37 10.02 -2.90 44.81
N ILE A 38 9.92 -4.21 44.59
CA ILE A 38 8.95 -4.78 43.65
C ILE A 38 7.59 -4.69 44.33
N LYS A 39 6.89 -3.58 44.10
CA LYS A 39 5.46 -3.46 44.34
C LYS A 39 4.78 -4.57 43.53
N HIS A 40 4.03 -5.43 44.21
CA HIS A 40 3.18 -6.47 43.63
C HIS A 40 2.54 -6.02 42.31
N ILE A 41 3.05 -6.51 41.18
CA ILE A 41 2.34 -6.51 39.91
C ILE A 41 1.85 -7.93 39.73
N SER A 42 0.60 -8.16 40.14
CA SER A 42 -0.13 -9.37 39.83
C SER A 42 -0.07 -9.62 38.32
N PRO A 43 0.15 -10.86 37.85
CA PRO A 43 0.05 -11.17 36.44
C PRO A 43 -1.38 -10.88 35.99
N GLN A 44 -1.56 -9.79 35.25
CA GLN A 44 -2.83 -9.47 34.61
C GLN A 44 -3.05 -10.52 33.53
N VAL A 45 -3.92 -11.49 33.83
CA VAL A 45 -4.45 -12.44 32.86
C VAL A 45 -5.13 -11.64 31.75
N ILE A 46 -4.45 -11.47 30.62
CA ILE A 46 -5.04 -10.86 29.42
C ILE A 46 -6.14 -11.81 28.94
N LYS A 47 -7.39 -11.52 29.29
CA LYS A 47 -8.55 -12.27 28.81
C LYS A 47 -8.57 -12.21 27.27
N PRO A 48 -8.68 -13.34 26.55
CA PRO A 48 -8.79 -13.31 25.10
C PRO A 48 -10.07 -12.55 24.70
N ARG A 49 -9.91 -11.37 24.10
CA ARG A 49 -11.04 -10.58 23.59
C ARG A 49 -11.61 -11.31 22.37
N LYS A 50 -12.91 -11.63 22.42
CA LYS A 50 -13.65 -12.28 21.33
C LYS A 50 -13.37 -11.55 20.01
N VAL A 51 -12.80 -12.26 19.04
CA VAL A 51 -12.56 -11.76 17.67
C VAL A 51 -13.92 -11.48 17.04
N LYS A 52 -14.34 -10.22 16.94
CA LYS A 52 -15.52 -9.86 16.14
C LYS A 52 -15.13 -10.02 14.68
N LEU A 53 -15.88 -10.83 13.91
CA LEU A 53 -15.70 -10.92 12.47
C LEU A 53 -15.92 -9.52 11.86
N PHE A 54 -14.89 -8.98 11.22
CA PHE A 54 -14.95 -7.72 10.48
C PHE A 54 -15.63 -7.94 9.14
N PHE A 55 -16.83 -7.38 8.99
CA PHE A 55 -17.57 -7.32 7.73
C PHE A 55 -17.83 -5.85 7.38
N VAL A 56 -17.48 -5.44 6.15
CA VAL A 56 -17.94 -4.20 5.53
C VAL A 56 -19.44 -4.39 5.21
N HIS A 57 -20.36 -3.89 6.03
CA HIS A 57 -21.78 -4.29 5.90
C HIS A 57 -22.39 -4.11 4.49
N PRO A 58 -23.31 -5.01 4.05
CA PRO A 58 -23.96 -4.96 2.73
C PRO A 58 -24.93 -3.78 2.57
N HIS A 59 -25.41 -3.19 3.66
CA HIS A 59 -26.14 -1.92 3.63
C HIS A 59 -25.16 -0.75 3.74
N ALA A 60 -24.41 -0.58 2.66
CA ALA A 60 -23.60 0.58 2.38
C ALA A 60 -24.44 1.82 2.01
N THR A 61 -25.59 2.02 2.67
CA THR A 61 -26.37 3.26 2.57
C THR A 61 -25.66 4.45 3.22
N ARG A 62 -24.50 4.21 3.84
CA ARG A 62 -23.50 5.23 4.23
C ARG A 62 -22.10 4.96 3.63
N LEU A 63 -22.01 4.58 2.35
CA LEU A 63 -20.85 5.01 1.51
C LEU A 63 -20.97 6.51 1.16
N THR A 64 -21.58 7.31 2.05
CA THR A 64 -21.78 8.76 1.92
C THR A 64 -20.60 9.55 2.49
N ALA A 65 -19.63 8.90 3.15
CA ALA A 65 -18.30 9.47 3.22
C ALA A 65 -17.77 9.49 1.79
N ALA A 66 -17.68 10.68 1.19
CA ALA A 66 -17.09 10.86 -0.13
C ALA A 66 -15.76 10.09 -0.14
N LEU A 67 -15.67 9.08 -1.01
CA LEU A 67 -14.43 8.31 -1.16
C LEU A 67 -13.28 9.30 -1.30
N PHE A 68 -12.22 9.10 -0.54
CA PHE A 68 -11.03 9.94 -0.65
C PHE A 68 -10.24 9.53 -1.89
N VAL A 69 -10.78 9.81 -3.07
CA VAL A 69 -10.27 9.39 -4.38
C VAL A 69 -10.34 10.58 -5.33
N PRO A 70 -9.33 10.78 -6.19
CA PRO A 70 -9.33 11.86 -7.17
C PRO A 70 -10.53 11.77 -8.11
N GLY A 71 -11.06 12.93 -8.48
CA GLY A 71 -12.13 13.07 -9.46
C GLY A 71 -13.44 13.54 -8.84
N ARG A 72 -14.31 14.06 -9.71
CA ARG A 72 -15.63 14.55 -9.31
C ARG A 72 -16.60 13.36 -9.17
N PRO A 73 -17.34 13.24 -8.06
CA PRO A 73 -18.49 12.33 -7.98
C PRO A 73 -19.43 12.50 -9.18
N GLY A 74 -19.89 11.42 -9.77
CA GLY A 74 -20.71 11.42 -10.99
C GLY A 74 -19.94 11.53 -12.31
N SER A 75 -18.61 11.69 -12.30
CA SER A 75 -17.81 11.53 -13.52
C SER A 75 -17.71 10.05 -13.91
N GLU A 76 -17.62 9.76 -15.21
CA GLU A 76 -17.57 8.38 -15.73
C GLU A 76 -16.50 7.53 -15.05
N LEU A 77 -15.28 8.06 -14.93
CA LEU A 77 -14.17 7.36 -14.26
C LEU A 77 -14.44 7.15 -12.77
N TYR A 78 -14.98 8.16 -12.07
CA TYR A 78 -15.34 8.02 -10.67
C TYR A 78 -16.38 6.91 -10.46
N GLU A 79 -17.43 6.90 -11.28
CA GLU A 79 -18.49 5.89 -11.22
C GLU A 79 -17.96 4.49 -11.54
N GLN A 80 -17.04 4.38 -12.50
CA GLN A 80 -16.36 3.12 -12.79
C GLN A 80 -15.59 2.60 -11.57
N ILE A 81 -14.74 3.43 -10.95
CA ILE A 81 -13.97 3.05 -9.76
C ILE A 81 -14.89 2.72 -8.58
N TYR A 82 -15.96 3.49 -8.39
CA TYR A 82 -16.98 3.24 -7.37
C TYR A 82 -17.67 1.88 -7.58
N ASN A 83 -18.04 1.57 -8.82
CA ASN A 83 -18.65 0.28 -9.16
C ASN A 83 -17.69 -0.88 -8.98
N ASP A 84 -16.43 -0.73 -9.39
CA ASP A 84 -15.39 -1.74 -9.19
C ASP A 84 -15.09 -1.97 -7.71
N LEU A 85 -15.09 -0.92 -6.88
CA LEU A 85 -14.96 -1.03 -5.42
C LEU A 85 -16.10 -1.87 -4.82
N LYS A 86 -17.35 -1.57 -5.18
CA LYS A 86 -18.53 -2.34 -4.72
C LYS A 86 -18.43 -3.80 -5.13
N ARG A 87 -18.10 -4.07 -6.40
CA ARG A 87 -17.96 -5.44 -6.93
C ARG A 87 -16.85 -6.20 -6.19
N LEU A 88 -15.70 -5.57 -5.99
CA LEU A 88 -14.57 -6.15 -5.26
C LEU A 88 -14.98 -6.60 -3.86
N TYR A 89 -15.58 -5.71 -3.06
CA TYR A 89 -15.96 -6.06 -1.69
C TYR A 89 -17.10 -7.09 -1.64
N SER A 90 -18.01 -7.06 -2.62
CA SER A 90 -19.00 -8.13 -2.78
C SER A 90 -18.33 -9.50 -2.98
N PHE A 91 -17.36 -9.61 -3.89
CA PHE A 91 -16.59 -10.85 -4.10
C PHE A 91 -15.83 -11.30 -2.84
N ARG A 92 -15.35 -10.36 -2.04
CA ARG A 92 -14.62 -10.65 -0.79
C ARG A 92 -15.53 -10.99 0.38
N LYS A 93 -16.85 -11.11 0.18
CA LYS A 93 -17.85 -11.19 1.27
C LYS A 93 -17.59 -10.11 2.32
N TYR A 94 -17.24 -8.93 1.83
CA TYR A 94 -17.00 -7.73 2.61
C TYR A 94 -15.86 -7.82 3.63
N LYS A 95 -14.91 -8.73 3.45
CA LYS A 95 -13.71 -8.78 4.29
C LYS A 95 -12.70 -7.72 3.84
N PRO A 96 -12.13 -6.92 4.76
CA PRO A 96 -11.09 -5.94 4.45
C PRO A 96 -9.93 -6.54 3.65
N LEU A 97 -9.29 -5.76 2.80
CA LEU A 97 -8.19 -6.22 1.95
C LEU A 97 -6.81 -5.92 2.54
N TRP A 98 -6.62 -4.71 3.07
CA TRP A 98 -5.33 -4.17 3.47
C TRP A 98 -5.15 -4.14 4.97
N ILE A 99 -6.21 -3.85 5.71
CA ILE A 99 -6.15 -3.56 7.15
C ILE A 99 -6.95 -4.60 7.94
N HIS A 100 -6.51 -4.86 9.17
CA HIS A 100 -7.32 -5.48 10.20
C HIS A 100 -7.19 -4.72 11.53
N ASP A 101 -7.86 -5.21 12.56
CA ASP A 101 -7.97 -4.65 13.91
C ASP A 101 -6.67 -4.47 14.70
N ARG A 102 -5.55 -4.97 14.20
CA ARG A 102 -4.24 -4.82 14.85
C ARG A 102 -3.18 -4.24 13.93
N GLY A 103 -3.58 -3.78 12.74
CA GLY A 103 -2.67 -3.15 11.80
C GLY A 103 -2.81 -3.63 10.35
N PRO A 104 -1.84 -3.24 9.50
CA PRO A 104 -1.79 -3.64 8.11
C PRO A 104 -1.50 -5.13 7.94
N LYS A 105 -2.16 -5.75 6.96
CA LYS A 105 -1.91 -7.13 6.53
C LYS A 105 -0.61 -7.22 5.74
N PRO A 106 0.04 -8.39 5.63
CA PRO A 106 1.26 -8.56 4.84
C PRO A 106 1.16 -8.12 3.37
N VAL A 107 -0.04 -8.20 2.78
CA VAL A 107 -0.30 -7.75 1.41
C VAL A 107 -0.16 -6.22 1.25
N PHE A 108 -0.39 -5.44 2.31
CA PHE A 108 -0.25 -3.98 2.27
C PHE A 108 1.18 -3.55 1.92
N ASN A 109 2.19 -4.26 2.42
CA ASN A 109 3.59 -4.00 2.07
C ASN A 109 3.87 -4.17 0.57
N GLU A 110 3.14 -5.05 -0.10
CA GLU A 110 3.26 -5.23 -1.55
C GLU A 110 2.57 -4.09 -2.32
N LEU A 111 1.44 -3.59 -1.82
CA LEU A 111 0.83 -2.39 -2.36
C LEU A 111 1.77 -1.19 -2.25
N ILE A 112 2.44 -0.99 -1.11
CA ILE A 112 3.44 0.09 -0.94
C ILE A 112 4.56 -0.05 -1.97
N ARG A 113 5.09 -1.27 -2.17
CA ARG A 113 6.13 -1.51 -3.18
C ARG A 113 5.68 -1.11 -4.58
N GLN A 114 4.46 -1.45 -4.97
CA GLN A 114 3.93 -1.14 -6.29
C GLN A 114 3.59 0.35 -6.44
N TRP A 115 3.14 1.01 -5.37
CA TRP A 115 2.97 2.46 -5.34
C TRP A 115 4.28 3.21 -5.56
N ASN A 116 5.37 2.74 -4.94
CA ASN A 116 6.73 3.29 -5.18
C ASN A 116 7.28 3.02 -6.59
N MET A 117 6.56 2.26 -7.42
CA MET A 117 6.88 2.08 -8.84
C MET A 117 6.13 3.07 -9.74
N ALA A 118 5.17 3.86 -9.22
CA ALA A 118 4.35 4.78 -10.01
C ALA A 118 5.22 5.68 -10.91
N GLU A 119 6.24 6.29 -10.33
CA GLU A 119 7.15 7.17 -11.04
C GLU A 119 7.91 6.41 -12.13
N SER A 120 8.32 5.16 -11.88
CA SER A 120 9.00 4.35 -12.91
C SER A 120 8.12 4.06 -14.13
N HIS A 121 6.81 4.14 -13.96
CA HIS A 121 5.81 3.99 -15.02
C HIS A 121 5.29 5.34 -15.56
N GLY A 122 5.96 6.45 -15.23
CA GLY A 122 5.60 7.79 -15.71
C GLY A 122 4.38 8.41 -15.00
N MET A 123 4.04 7.94 -13.81
CA MET A 123 2.94 8.46 -13.01
C MET A 123 3.46 9.20 -11.78
N ASP A 124 2.67 10.12 -11.23
CA ASP A 124 2.90 10.63 -9.90
C ASP A 124 2.04 9.82 -8.92
N LYS A 125 2.62 9.42 -7.80
CA LYS A 125 1.91 8.72 -6.72
C LYS A 125 0.93 9.64 -5.99
N GLU A 126 1.18 10.94 -5.97
CA GLU A 126 0.32 11.90 -5.28
C GLU A 126 -0.97 12.20 -6.04
N ASP A 127 -1.02 11.86 -7.33
CA ASP A 127 -2.28 11.81 -8.09
C ASP A 127 -3.28 10.79 -7.54
N TYR A 128 -2.89 9.97 -6.56
CA TYR A 128 -3.71 8.95 -5.92
C TYR A 128 -3.64 9.03 -4.39
N TYR A 129 -3.19 10.16 -3.86
CA TYR A 129 -3.04 10.43 -2.43
C TYR A 129 -2.23 9.40 -1.64
N PHE A 130 -1.24 8.74 -2.27
CA PHE A 130 -0.52 7.63 -1.64
C PHE A 130 0.22 8.05 -0.37
N SER A 131 0.89 9.20 -0.35
CA SER A 131 1.60 9.64 0.86
C SER A 131 0.63 9.93 2.00
N THR A 132 -0.49 10.60 1.72
CA THR A 132 -1.54 10.87 2.70
C THR A 132 -2.15 9.57 3.27
N LEU A 133 -2.41 8.58 2.42
CA LEU A 133 -2.96 7.30 2.86
C LEU A 133 -1.97 6.49 3.68
N LEU A 134 -0.68 6.51 3.31
CA LEU A 134 0.37 5.85 4.08
C LEU A 134 0.52 6.50 5.46
N GLU A 135 0.55 7.83 5.51
CA GLU A 135 0.60 8.58 6.77
C GLU A 135 -0.59 8.24 7.66
N ARG A 136 -1.82 8.19 7.10
CA ARG A 136 -3.02 7.78 7.84
C ARG A 136 -2.90 6.37 8.41
N VAL A 137 -2.26 5.44 7.69
CA VAL A 137 -2.01 4.08 8.19
C VAL A 137 -0.97 4.07 9.31
N GLU A 138 0.10 4.85 9.18
CA GLU A 138 1.19 4.91 10.16
C GLU A 138 0.79 5.66 11.44
N SER A 139 -0.07 6.66 11.35
CA SER A 139 -0.52 7.46 12.48
C SER A 139 -1.69 6.86 13.25
N LEU A 140 -2.38 5.85 12.69
CA LEU A 140 -3.58 5.29 13.29
C LEU A 140 -3.24 4.38 14.48
N SER A 141 -3.80 4.68 15.66
CA SER A 141 -3.80 3.72 16.77
C SER A 141 -4.83 2.61 16.50
N PHE A 142 -4.39 1.51 15.86
CA PHE A 142 -5.29 0.42 15.45
C PHE A 142 -6.10 -0.22 16.59
N LEU A 143 -5.56 -0.21 17.81
CA LEU A 143 -6.25 -0.76 18.99
C LEU A 143 -7.39 0.13 19.49
N ASP A 144 -7.30 1.43 19.22
CA ASP A 144 -8.26 2.45 19.66
C ASP A 144 -9.19 2.92 18.53
N ALA A 145 -8.81 2.67 17.27
CA ALA A 145 -9.57 3.03 16.08
C ALA A 145 -10.95 2.37 16.08
N SER A 146 -11.97 3.15 15.74
CA SER A 146 -13.30 2.63 15.52
C SER A 146 -13.35 1.72 14.30
N VAL A 147 -14.32 0.80 14.29
CA VAL A 147 -14.55 -0.08 13.13
C VAL A 147 -14.83 0.73 11.86
N ALA A 148 -15.53 1.87 11.99
CA ALA A 148 -15.84 2.73 10.86
C ALA A 148 -14.58 3.36 10.25
N GLU A 149 -13.63 3.82 11.08
CA GLU A 149 -12.35 4.38 10.61
C GLU A 149 -11.51 3.33 9.87
N LEU A 150 -11.42 2.11 10.40
CA LEU A 150 -10.69 1.02 9.77
C LEU A 150 -11.31 0.64 8.41
N ILE A 151 -12.65 0.59 8.33
CA ILE A 151 -13.37 0.32 7.08
C ILE A 151 -13.13 1.45 6.07
N GLN A 152 -13.27 2.71 6.49
CA GLN A 152 -13.09 3.85 5.60
C GLN A 152 -11.66 3.88 5.03
N LEU A 153 -10.65 3.65 5.87
CA LEU A 153 -9.26 3.62 5.42
C LEU A 153 -9.00 2.49 4.42
N ASP A 154 -9.54 1.29 4.67
CA ASP A 154 -9.41 0.15 3.75
C ASP A 154 -10.09 0.43 2.39
N LEU A 155 -11.26 1.09 2.41
CA LEU A 155 -11.99 1.54 1.21
C LEU A 155 -11.22 2.60 0.43
N ASP A 156 -10.70 3.64 1.11
CA ASP A 156 -9.94 4.73 0.49
C ASP A 156 -8.67 4.19 -0.18
N ILE A 157 -7.91 3.32 0.50
CA ILE A 157 -6.72 2.65 -0.07
C ILE A 157 -7.12 1.86 -1.31
N THR A 158 -8.20 1.08 -1.23
CA THR A 158 -8.65 0.23 -2.34
C THR A 158 -9.05 1.05 -3.55
N ALA A 159 -9.79 2.13 -3.34
CA ALA A 159 -10.30 2.93 -4.45
C ALA A 159 -9.18 3.69 -5.18
N ASN A 160 -8.20 4.26 -4.45
CA ASN A 160 -7.01 4.86 -5.06
C ASN A 160 -6.14 3.84 -5.78
N TYR A 161 -6.01 2.64 -5.21
CA TYR A 161 -5.27 1.57 -5.87
C TYR A 161 -5.99 1.04 -7.13
N LEU A 162 -7.31 0.97 -7.13
CA LEU A 162 -8.08 0.66 -8.35
C LEU A 162 -7.86 1.71 -9.43
N LEU A 163 -7.90 3.00 -9.07
CA LEU A 163 -7.63 4.11 -9.99
C LEU A 163 -6.21 4.05 -10.57
N PHE A 164 -5.21 3.76 -9.74
CA PHE A 164 -3.83 3.56 -10.17
C PHE A 164 -3.69 2.39 -11.15
N ASN A 165 -4.25 1.22 -10.83
CA ASN A 165 -4.20 0.08 -11.73
C ASN A 165 -4.98 0.35 -13.03
N TYR A 166 -6.08 1.10 -12.97
CA TYR A 166 -6.80 1.55 -14.16
C TYR A 166 -5.89 2.40 -15.05
N HIS A 167 -5.16 3.37 -14.51
CA HIS A 167 -4.22 4.18 -15.28
C HIS A 167 -2.99 3.40 -15.77
N ILE A 168 -2.55 2.35 -15.07
CA ILE A 168 -1.50 1.44 -15.57
C ILE A 168 -1.96 0.72 -16.83
N VAL A 169 -3.20 0.24 -16.87
CA VAL A 169 -3.73 -0.52 -17.99
C VAL A 169 -4.16 0.39 -19.15
N ASN A 170 -4.81 1.50 -18.82
CA ASN A 170 -5.50 2.36 -19.79
C ASN A 170 -4.77 3.68 -20.07
N GLY A 171 -3.64 3.95 -19.40
CA GLY A 171 -3.09 5.28 -19.37
C GLY A 171 -4.03 6.27 -18.66
N ARG A 172 -3.56 7.51 -18.50
CA ARG A 172 -4.31 8.59 -17.85
C ARG A 172 -5.20 9.37 -18.82
N ILE A 173 -4.83 9.38 -20.09
CA ILE A 173 -5.53 10.12 -21.13
C ILE A 173 -6.29 9.11 -21.97
N SER A 174 -7.62 9.30 -22.06
CA SER A 174 -8.42 8.49 -22.98
C SER A 174 -8.02 8.85 -24.42
N PRO A 175 -7.71 7.86 -25.28
CA PRO A 175 -7.45 8.10 -26.69
C PRO A 175 -8.58 8.87 -27.37
N ASP A 176 -9.83 8.65 -26.96
CA ASP A 176 -11.02 9.31 -27.53
C ASP A 176 -11.04 10.83 -27.29
N LYS A 177 -10.27 11.31 -26.31
CA LYS A 177 -10.10 12.75 -26.03
C LYS A 177 -8.94 13.37 -26.82
N LEU A 178 -8.15 12.56 -27.51
CA LEU A 178 -7.13 13.00 -28.43
C LEU A 178 -7.76 12.98 -29.83
N ASN A 179 -7.78 14.12 -30.52
CA ASN A 179 -8.37 14.27 -31.86
C ASN A 179 -7.56 13.52 -32.95
N GLY A 180 -7.26 12.24 -32.76
CA GLY A 180 -6.44 11.44 -33.66
C GLY A 180 -6.83 9.96 -33.64
N HIS A 181 -6.41 9.27 -34.70
CA HIS A 181 -6.58 7.83 -34.94
C HIS A 181 -5.76 6.94 -33.98
N TRP A 182 -5.75 7.27 -32.69
CA TRP A 182 -5.01 6.53 -31.67
C TRP A 182 -5.80 5.31 -31.21
N PHE A 183 -5.80 4.27 -32.05
CA PHE A 183 -6.43 3.00 -31.70
C PHE A 183 -5.61 2.25 -30.65
N SER A 184 -6.26 1.85 -29.57
CA SER A 184 -5.64 1.02 -28.53
C SER A 184 -6.43 -0.27 -28.38
N ASP A 185 -5.85 -1.38 -28.84
CA ASP A 185 -6.40 -2.74 -28.65
C ASP A 185 -6.21 -3.17 -27.19
N ARG A 186 -6.99 -2.58 -26.29
CA ARG A 186 -6.92 -2.86 -24.86
C ARG A 186 -7.80 -4.06 -24.54
N LYS A 187 -7.19 -5.10 -23.96
CA LYS A 187 -7.97 -6.20 -23.39
C LYS A 187 -8.60 -5.72 -22.09
N PRO A 188 -9.92 -5.88 -21.90
CA PRO A 188 -10.56 -5.54 -20.64
C PRO A 188 -9.99 -6.44 -19.54
N ILE A 189 -9.40 -5.83 -18.51
CA ILE A 189 -8.97 -6.53 -17.29
C ILE A 189 -9.96 -6.17 -16.19
N ASP A 190 -10.62 -7.18 -15.62
CA ASP A 190 -11.51 -6.99 -14.47
C ASP A 190 -10.68 -6.79 -13.20
N LEU A 191 -10.31 -5.53 -12.94
CA LEU A 191 -9.51 -5.12 -11.79
C LEU A 191 -10.19 -5.47 -10.46
N ALA A 192 -11.51 -5.31 -10.38
CA ALA A 192 -12.29 -5.65 -9.19
C ALA A 192 -12.18 -7.16 -8.87
N LYS A 193 -12.43 -8.02 -9.87
CA LYS A 193 -12.31 -9.46 -9.71
C LYS A 193 -10.88 -9.86 -9.38
N TRP A 194 -9.90 -9.31 -10.09
CA TRP A 194 -8.50 -9.59 -9.81
C TRP A 194 -8.14 -9.26 -8.34
N LEU A 195 -8.37 -8.02 -7.92
CA LEU A 195 -7.96 -7.53 -6.63
C LEU A 195 -8.70 -8.25 -5.49
N SER A 196 -9.93 -8.72 -5.74
CA SER A 196 -10.67 -9.56 -4.80
C SER A 196 -9.94 -10.86 -4.44
N THR A 197 -9.12 -11.41 -5.35
CA THR A 197 -8.36 -12.66 -5.15
C THR A 197 -7.04 -12.48 -4.40
N VAL A 198 -6.61 -11.23 -4.18
CA VAL A 198 -5.34 -10.95 -3.54
C VAL A 198 -5.45 -11.26 -2.04
N ASN A 199 -4.71 -12.31 -1.63
CA ASN A 199 -4.66 -12.76 -0.23
C ASN A 199 -3.23 -12.96 0.30
N LYS A 200 -2.24 -12.96 -0.60
CA LYS A 200 -0.82 -13.15 -0.28
C LYS A 200 0.03 -12.18 -1.11
N PRO A 201 1.20 -11.74 -0.58
CA PRO A 201 2.11 -10.85 -1.32
C PRO A 201 2.47 -11.39 -2.72
N SER A 202 2.82 -12.68 -2.83
CA SER A 202 3.21 -13.31 -4.10
C SER A 202 2.11 -13.29 -5.17
N THR A 203 0.84 -13.41 -4.76
CA THR A 203 -0.30 -13.26 -5.67
C THR A 203 -0.39 -11.84 -6.19
N SER A 204 -0.27 -10.83 -5.32
CA SER A 204 -0.29 -9.42 -5.71
C SER A 204 0.82 -9.09 -6.71
N THR A 205 2.08 -9.41 -6.41
CA THR A 205 3.23 -9.15 -7.30
C THR A 205 3.04 -9.79 -8.68
N ARG A 206 2.64 -11.07 -8.72
CA ARG A 206 2.45 -11.81 -9.96
C ARG A 206 1.43 -11.13 -10.86
N TYR A 207 0.34 -10.66 -10.29
CA TYR A 207 -0.71 -10.03 -11.08
C TYR A 207 -0.37 -8.61 -11.48
N PHE A 208 0.25 -7.81 -10.61
CA PHE A 208 0.73 -6.48 -10.99
C PHE A 208 1.64 -6.56 -12.22
N ASN A 209 2.58 -7.51 -12.24
CA ASN A 209 3.42 -7.76 -13.41
C ASN A 209 2.65 -8.21 -14.67
N ARG A 210 1.45 -8.79 -14.52
CA ARG A 210 0.57 -9.15 -15.64
C ARG A 210 -0.29 -7.97 -16.12
N LEU A 211 -0.55 -7.00 -15.25
CA LEU A 211 -1.28 -5.76 -15.57
C LEU A 211 -0.45 -4.82 -16.44
N LEU A 212 0.88 -4.82 -16.24
CA LEU A 212 1.78 -3.99 -17.03
C LEU A 212 1.61 -4.25 -18.55
N PRO A 213 1.50 -3.20 -19.38
CA PRO A 213 1.43 -3.36 -20.83
C PRO A 213 2.59 -4.20 -21.36
N LYS A 214 2.26 -5.22 -22.16
CA LYS A 214 3.24 -6.20 -22.65
C LYS A 214 3.99 -5.77 -23.90
N ARG A 215 3.54 -4.68 -24.51
CA ARG A 215 4.10 -4.10 -25.74
C ARG A 215 5.57 -3.71 -25.55
N THR A 216 6.37 -3.94 -26.58
CA THR A 216 7.81 -3.66 -26.54
C THR A 216 8.07 -2.17 -26.37
N GLU A 217 7.24 -1.33 -27.01
CA GLU A 217 7.29 0.12 -26.97
C GLU A 217 7.10 0.63 -25.54
N TYR A 218 6.17 0.05 -24.78
CA TYR A 218 5.97 0.40 -23.36
C TYR A 218 7.22 0.11 -22.53
N LYS A 219 7.84 -1.05 -22.73
CA LYS A 219 9.08 -1.42 -22.01
C LYS A 219 10.23 -0.48 -22.37
N GLN A 220 10.36 -0.12 -23.64
CA GLN A 220 11.34 0.86 -24.12
C GLN A 220 11.10 2.23 -23.48
N MET A 221 9.85 2.69 -23.41
CA MET A 221 9.50 3.95 -22.77
C MET A 221 9.88 3.97 -21.28
N VAL A 222 9.60 2.90 -20.53
CA VAL A 222 10.03 2.76 -19.12
C VAL A 222 11.55 2.83 -19.00
N ALA A 223 12.28 2.15 -19.89
CA ALA A 223 13.74 2.17 -19.91
C ALA A 223 14.30 3.58 -20.23
N TYR A 224 13.75 4.26 -21.25
CA TYR A 224 14.14 5.62 -21.61
C TYR A 224 13.80 6.61 -20.50
N LEU A 225 12.66 6.50 -19.84
CA LEU A 225 12.32 7.33 -18.69
C LEU A 225 13.35 7.17 -17.56
N SER A 226 13.75 5.93 -17.26
CA SER A 226 14.81 5.66 -16.29
C SER A 226 16.14 6.32 -16.70
N PHE A 227 16.49 6.24 -17.99
CA PHE A 227 17.68 6.88 -18.54
C PHE A 227 17.63 8.41 -18.41
N TYR A 228 16.54 9.06 -18.83
CA TYR A 228 16.42 10.52 -18.77
C TYR A 228 16.41 11.05 -17.33
N ARG A 229 15.81 10.34 -16.38
CA ARG A 229 15.89 10.71 -14.96
C ARG A 229 17.30 10.61 -14.38
N LYS A 230 18.15 9.72 -14.91
CA LYS A 230 19.57 9.70 -14.52
C LYS A 230 20.31 10.93 -15.04
N ILE A 231 19.96 11.43 -16.23
CA ILE A 231 20.52 12.67 -16.78
C ILE A 231 20.09 13.86 -15.92
N GLU A 232 18.78 13.97 -15.63
CA GLU A 232 18.23 15.01 -14.76
C GLU A 232 18.95 15.06 -13.41
N LYS A 233 19.10 13.92 -12.73
CA LYS A 233 19.83 13.81 -11.44
C LYS A 233 21.31 14.20 -11.51
N ARG A 234 21.92 14.21 -12.70
CA ARG A 234 23.32 14.60 -12.94
C ARG A 234 23.48 16.07 -13.29
N GLY A 235 22.42 16.86 -13.18
CA GLY A 235 22.43 18.29 -13.51
C GLY A 235 21.76 18.64 -14.84
N GLY A 236 21.11 17.68 -15.49
CA GLY A 236 20.34 17.91 -16.72
C GLY A 236 21.19 18.00 -17.97
N TRP A 237 20.64 18.63 -19.00
CA TRP A 237 21.33 18.83 -20.28
C TRP A 237 22.21 20.07 -20.22
N PRO A 238 23.42 20.05 -20.83
CA PRO A 238 24.19 21.26 -21.01
C PRO A 238 23.39 22.25 -21.87
N GLY A 239 23.43 23.53 -21.50
CA GLY A 239 22.83 24.59 -22.30
C GLY A 239 23.48 24.67 -23.68
N ILE A 240 22.69 24.98 -24.71
CA ILE A 240 23.21 25.18 -26.07
C ILE A 240 24.01 26.50 -26.08
N PRO A 241 25.31 26.49 -26.42
CA PRO A 241 26.11 27.71 -26.44
C PRO A 241 25.62 28.68 -27.52
N TYR A 242 25.43 29.95 -27.15
CA TYR A 242 24.92 31.00 -28.06
C TYR A 242 25.74 31.16 -29.35
N LYS A 243 27.03 30.80 -29.34
CA LYS A 243 27.92 30.88 -30.53
C LYS A 243 27.57 29.88 -31.65
N MET A 244 26.68 28.91 -31.41
CA MET A 244 26.25 27.91 -32.41
C MET A 244 24.93 28.26 -33.11
N LEU A 245 24.30 29.40 -32.79
CA LEU A 245 23.02 29.85 -33.37
C LEU A 245 23.20 30.83 -34.56
N LYS A 246 24.32 30.73 -35.29
CA LYS A 246 24.57 31.57 -36.48
C LYS A 246 24.18 30.86 -37.76
#